data_AF-A0A8J2QF41-F1
#
_entry.id   AF-A0A8J2QF41-F1
#
_cell.length_a   1.000
_cell.length_b   1.000
_cell.length_c   1.000
_cell.angle_alpha   90.00
_cell.angle_beta   90.00
_cell.angle_gamma   90.00
#
_symmetry.space_group_name_H-M   'P 1'
#
loop_
_entity.id
_entity.type
_entity.pdbx_description
1 polymer ?
#
loop_
_entity_poly.entity_id
_entity_poly.type
_entity_poly.pdbx_seq_one_letter_code
_entity_poly.pdbx_strand_id
1 'polypeptide(L)'
;MGIHGIKLVAQFSREETSLLVLRVMVGLIILYDWVHPSGAFCRSSSVDVKGCVKFLQQQPPPKAEPLLNALRYTTKHLNSQSTPRNIRSLLAA
;
A
#
# COMPACT_ATOMS: atom_id res chain seq x y z
N MET A 1 -18.68 15.10 20.89
CA MET A 1 -17.56 14.56 20.08
C MET A 1 -16.26 14.99 20.71
N GLY A 2 -15.73 14.16 21.61
CA GLY A 2 -14.72 14.57 22.59
C GLY A 2 -13.28 14.58 22.04
N ILE A 3 -12.52 15.55 22.53
CA ILE A 3 -11.06 15.65 22.80
C ILE A 3 -10.14 14.42 22.65
N HIS A 4 -10.65 13.18 22.65
CA HIS A 4 -9.88 11.96 22.41
C HIS A 4 -9.50 11.75 20.93
N GLY A 5 -10.31 12.23 19.98
CA GLY A 5 -10.02 12.09 18.54
C GLY A 5 -8.81 12.92 18.08
N ILE A 6 -8.56 14.06 18.73
CA ILE A 6 -7.47 14.99 18.38
C ILE A 6 -6.11 14.42 18.78
N LYS A 7 -6.03 13.69 19.91
CA LYS A 7 -4.79 13.08 20.40
C LYS A 7 -4.26 11.98 19.46
N LEU A 8 -5.14 11.19 18.85
CA LEU A 8 -4.74 10.12 17.95
C LEU A 8 -4.11 10.70 16.67
N VAL A 9 -4.78 11.65 16.03
CA VAL A 9 -4.27 12.31 14.80
C VAL A 9 -2.95 13.01 15.06
N ALA A 10 -2.80 13.69 16.20
CA ALA A 10 -1.55 14.35 16.59
C ALA A 10 -0.39 13.37 16.82
N GLN A 11 -0.65 12.15 17.29
CA GLN A 11 0.38 11.10 17.42
C GLN A 11 0.91 10.62 16.06
N PHE A 12 0.09 10.71 15.00
CA PHE A 12 0.47 10.35 13.63
C PHE A 12 1.11 11.50 12.84
N SER A 13 1.12 12.73 13.37
CA SER A 13 1.79 13.86 12.73
C SER A 13 3.33 13.80 12.80
N ARG A 14 3.90 12.88 13.59
CA ARG A 14 5.35 12.67 13.63
C ARG A 14 5.78 11.94 12.36
N GLU A 15 6.80 12.47 11.70
CA GLU A 15 7.31 11.94 10.42
C GLU A 15 7.73 10.46 10.52
N GLU A 16 8.37 10.08 11.63
CA GLU A 16 8.79 8.70 11.90
C GLU A 16 7.58 7.74 12.00
N THR A 17 6.50 8.18 12.67
CA THR A 17 5.26 7.41 12.78
C THR A 17 4.59 7.26 11.41
N SER A 18 4.60 8.32 10.58
CA SER A 18 4.07 8.25 9.21
C SER A 18 4.83 7.24 8.35
N LEU A 19 6.16 7.26 8.37
CA LEU A 19 6.99 6.30 7.63
C LEU A 19 6.80 4.86 8.12
N LEU A 20 6.68 4.66 9.44
CA LEU A 20 6.36 3.35 10.01
C LEU A 20 5.02 2.83 9.47
N VAL A 21 3.97 3.65 9.51
CA VAL A 21 2.63 3.25 9.03
C VAL A 21 2.64 2.94 7.54
N LEU A 22 3.32 3.74 6.72
CA LEU A 22 3.49 3.47 5.29
C LEU A 22 4.19 2.13 5.04
N ARG A 23 5.26 1.82 5.79
CA ARG A 23 5.98 0.54 5.71
C ARG A 23 5.11 -0.64 6.15
N VAL A 24 4.37 -0.49 7.24
CA VAL A 24 3.43 -1.51 7.73
C VAL A 24 2.33 -1.77 6.70
N MET A 25 1.74 -0.73 6.13
CA MET A 25 0.73 -0.84 5.08
C MET A 25 1.26 -1.64 3.89
N VAL A 26 2.44 -1.29 3.36
CA VAL A 26 3.04 -2.00 2.21
C VAL A 26 3.42 -3.44 2.57
N GLY A 27 4.01 -3.65 3.76
CA GLY A 27 4.36 -4.98 4.25
C GLY A 27 3.14 -5.91 4.39
N LEU A 28 2.01 -5.39 4.89
CA LEU A 28 0.77 -6.14 4.99
C LEU A 28 0.16 -6.47 3.62
N ILE A 29 0.22 -5.55 2.65
CA ILE A 29 -0.22 -5.82 1.28
C ILE A 29 0.59 -6.96 0.67
N ILE A 30 1.92 -6.92 0.81
CA ILE A 30 2.81 -7.97 0.30
C ILE A 30 2.47 -9.30 0.97
N LEU A 31 2.43 -9.34 2.31
CA LEU A 31 2.13 -10.56 3.05
C LEU A 31 0.77 -11.16 2.66
N TYR A 32 -0.27 -10.32 2.57
CA TYR A 32 -1.59 -10.74 2.14
C TYR A 32 -1.57 -11.31 0.72
N ASP A 33 -0.84 -10.68 -0.20
CA ASP A 33 -0.70 -11.17 -1.57
C ASP A 33 -0.06 -12.57 -1.66
N TRP A 34 0.82 -12.91 -0.73
CA TRP A 34 1.45 -14.23 -0.67
C TRP A 34 0.56 -15.30 -0.02
N VAL A 35 -0.15 -14.93 1.05
CA VAL A 35 -0.92 -15.87 1.88
C VAL A 35 -2.33 -16.12 1.31
N HIS A 36 -2.97 -15.09 0.76
CA HIS A 36 -4.34 -15.22 0.26
C HIS A 36 -4.35 -15.96 -1.10
N PRO A 37 -5.21 -16.97 -1.31
CA PRO A 37 -5.22 -17.78 -2.53
C PRO A 37 -5.39 -16.98 -3.83
N SER A 38 -6.17 -15.89 -3.79
CA SER A 38 -6.43 -15.03 -4.94
C SER A 38 -5.52 -13.80 -5.02
N GLY A 39 -4.62 -13.62 -4.04
CA GLY A 39 -3.75 -12.46 -3.92
C GLY A 39 -4.45 -11.15 -3.56
N ALA A 40 -3.66 -10.10 -3.39
CA ALA A 40 -4.10 -8.75 -3.04
C ALA A 40 -4.65 -7.97 -4.25
N PHE A 41 -4.27 -8.36 -5.46
CA PHE A 41 -4.48 -7.60 -6.69
C PHE A 41 -5.73 -7.99 -7.49
N CYS A 42 -6.47 -9.02 -7.06
CA CYS A 42 -7.71 -9.43 -7.71
C CYS A 42 -8.85 -8.43 -7.43
N ARG A 43 -9.86 -8.36 -8.32
CA ARG A 43 -10.99 -7.42 -8.17
C ARG A 43 -11.82 -7.63 -6.90
N SER A 44 -11.88 -8.86 -6.42
CA SER A 44 -12.63 -9.26 -5.21
C SER A 44 -11.80 -9.15 -3.93
N SER A 45 -10.56 -8.65 -4.00
CA SER A 45 -9.71 -8.44 -2.83
C SER A 45 -10.37 -7.47 -1.85
N SER A 46 -10.31 -7.76 -0.56
CA SER A 46 -10.73 -6.83 0.49
C SER A 46 -9.71 -5.69 0.71
N VAL A 47 -8.53 -5.78 0.09
CA VAL A 47 -7.47 -4.79 0.19
C VAL A 47 -7.56 -3.80 -0.97
N ASP A 48 -7.75 -2.52 -0.67
CA ASP A 48 -7.72 -1.44 -1.67
C ASP A 48 -6.29 -1.07 -2.09
N VAL A 49 -5.63 -1.99 -2.80
CA VAL A 49 -4.26 -1.77 -3.29
C VAL A 49 -4.18 -0.53 -4.19
N LYS A 50 -5.23 -0.26 -4.98
CA LYS A 50 -5.27 0.92 -5.87
C LYS A 50 -5.24 2.23 -5.09
N GLY A 51 -6.04 2.33 -4.02
CA GLY A 51 -6.02 3.46 -3.10
C GLY A 51 -4.66 3.64 -2.45
N CYS A 52 -4.06 2.56 -1.95
CA CYS A 52 -2.73 2.58 -1.33
C CYS A 52 -1.64 3.04 -2.30
N VAL A 53 -1.61 2.53 -3.54
CA VAL A 53 -0.62 2.95 -4.55
C VAL A 53 -0.77 4.43 -4.90
N LYS A 54 -2.01 4.91 -5.09
CA LYS A 54 -2.26 6.34 -5.33
C LYS A 54 -1.82 7.21 -4.16
N PHE A 55 -2.07 6.75 -2.93
CA PHE A 55 -1.65 7.45 -1.73
C PHE A 55 -0.12 7.52 -1.61
N LEU A 56 0.59 6.44 -1.93
CA LEU A 56 2.05 6.41 -1.98
C LEU A 56 2.60 7.38 -3.04
N GLN A 57 1.98 7.44 -4.23
CA GLN A 57 2.37 8.38 -5.29
C GLN A 57 2.19 9.86 -4.91
N GLN A 58 1.39 10.16 -3.88
CA GLN A 58 1.23 11.51 -3.33
C GLN A 58 2.27 11.85 -2.24
N GLN A 59 3.07 10.87 -1.80
CA GLN A 59 4.13 11.10 -0.82
C GLN A 59 5.42 11.61 -1.52
N PRO A 60 6.32 12.28 -0.78
CA PRO A 60 7.62 12.67 -1.31
C PRO A 60 8.38 11.47 -1.90
N PRO A 61 9.03 11.60 -3.08
CA PRO A 61 9.68 10.48 -3.77
C PRO A 61 10.64 9.65 -2.90
N PRO A 62 11.49 10.25 -2.03
CA PRO A 62 12.39 9.48 -1.17
C PRO A 62 11.67 8.54 -0.18
N LYS A 63 10.40 8.82 0.13
CA LYS A 63 9.55 7.98 0.99
C LYS A 63 8.76 6.95 0.18
N ALA A 64 8.29 7.36 -1.00
CA ALA A 64 7.39 6.57 -1.83
C ALA A 64 8.10 5.49 -2.66
N GLU A 65 9.21 5.84 -3.32
CA GLU A 65 9.85 4.98 -4.32
C GLU A 65 10.30 3.62 -3.76
N PRO A 66 10.92 3.51 -2.57
CA PRO A 66 11.29 2.21 -2.02
C PRO A 66 10.07 1.32 -1.78
N LEU A 67 8.95 1.90 -1.36
CA LEU A 67 7.71 1.19 -1.07
C LEU A 67 6.99 0.75 -2.36
N LEU A 68 6.97 1.62 -3.37
CA LEU A 68 6.45 1.29 -4.69
C LEU A 68 7.28 0.18 -5.36
N ASN A 69 8.61 0.22 -5.22
CA ASN A 69 9.49 -0.83 -5.70
C ASN A 69 9.31 -2.14 -4.95
N ALA A 70 9.08 -2.11 -3.63
CA ALA A 70 8.73 -3.30 -2.87
C ALA A 70 7.46 -3.94 -3.45
N LEU A 71 6.41 -3.17 -3.72
CA LEU A 71 5.19 -3.68 -4.37
C LEU A 71 5.47 -4.26 -5.77
N ARG A 72 6.33 -3.62 -6.58
CA ARG A 72 6.68 -4.08 -7.93
C ARG A 72 7.40 -5.43 -7.94
N TYR A 73 8.37 -5.61 -7.04
CA TYR A 73 9.33 -6.70 -7.15
C TYR A 73 9.11 -7.84 -6.17
N THR A 74 8.33 -7.63 -5.10
CA THR A 74 8.16 -8.63 -4.04
C THR A 74 6.75 -9.21 -3.96
N THR A 75 5.82 -8.77 -4.81
CA THR A 75 4.45 -9.30 -4.86
C THR A 75 4.36 -10.50 -5.79
N LYS A 76 3.49 -11.45 -5.44
CA LYS A 76 3.30 -12.72 -6.15
C LYS A 76 2.34 -12.57 -7.34
N HIS A 77 1.24 -11.83 -7.17
CA HIS A 77 0.16 -11.82 -8.15
C HIS A 77 0.09 -10.57 -9.03
N LEU A 78 0.94 -9.55 -8.82
CA LEU A 78 0.90 -8.30 -9.61
C LEU A 78 0.92 -8.55 -11.13
N ASN A 79 1.75 -9.48 -11.59
CA ASN A 79 1.91 -9.79 -13.01
C ASN A 79 0.97 -10.90 -13.53
N SER A 80 0.05 -11.39 -12.69
CA SER A 80 -0.90 -12.42 -13.06
C SER A 80 -1.97 -11.91 -14.04
N GLN A 81 -2.60 -12.84 -14.78
CA GLN A 81 -3.70 -12.48 -15.69
C GLN A 81 -4.94 -11.96 -14.97
N SER A 82 -5.17 -12.36 -13.71
CA SER A 82 -6.29 -11.92 -12.90
C SER A 82 -6.14 -10.48 -12.39
N THR A 83 -4.92 -9.93 -12.42
CA THR A 83 -4.68 -8.54 -12.01
C THR A 83 -5.20 -7.55 -13.06
N PRO A 84 -6.10 -6.63 -12.68
CA PRO A 84 -6.61 -5.59 -13.57
C PRO A 84 -5.49 -4.75 -14.20
N ARG A 85 -5.59 -4.51 -15.52
CA ARG A 85 -4.58 -3.73 -16.29
C ARG A 85 -4.30 -2.36 -15.68
N ASN A 86 -5.33 -1.68 -15.18
CA ASN A 86 -5.19 -0.37 -14.55
C ASN A 86 -4.30 -0.39 -13.30
N ILE A 87 -4.30 -1.47 -12.50
CA ILE A 87 -3.43 -1.58 -11.33
C ILE A 87 -1.99 -1.86 -11.78
N ARG A 88 -1.80 -2.74 -12.78
CA ARG A 88 -0.48 -2.97 -13.40
C ARG A 88 0.13 -1.69 -13.93
N SER A 89 -0.63 -0.85 -14.63
CA SER A 89 -0.14 0.43 -15.15
C SER A 89 0.27 1.42 -14.07
N LEU A 90 -0.34 1.39 -12.87
CA LEU A 90 0.08 2.28 -11.77
C LEU A 90 1.43 1.90 -11.18
N LEU A 91 1.81 0.63 -11.29
CA LEU A 91 3.08 0.09 -10.81
C LEU A 91 4.03 -0.26 -11.96
N ALA A 92 3.66 0.06 -13.21
CA ALA A 92 4.59 -0.03 -14.33
C ALA A 92 5.78 0.91 -14.05
N ALA A 93 6.99 0.42 -14.33
CA ALA A 93 8.20 1.22 -14.32
C ALA A 93 8.33 1.96 -15.66
#